data_AF-A0A0F9GSA5-F1
#
_entry.id   AF-A0A0F9GSA5-F1
#
_cell.length_a   1.000
_cell.length_b   1.000
_cell.length_c   1.000
_cell.angle_alpha   90.00
_cell.angle_beta   90.00
_cell.angle_gamma   90.00
#
_symmetry.space_group_name_H-M   'P 1'
#
loop_
_entity.id
_entity.type
_entity.pdbx_description
1 polymer ?
#
loop_
_entity_poly.entity_id
_entity_poly.type
_entity_poly.pdbx_seq_one_letter_code
_entity_poly.pdbx_strand_id
1 'polypeptide(L)' 'MTGKRIKKAKESIDKEKEYSLEEAIKLLKDAPQSKFDETVDLAVNL' A
#
# COMPACT_ATOMS: atom_id res chain seq x y z
N MET A 1 7.54 17.48 1.56
CA MET A 1 7.27 17.01 2.94
C MET A 1 6.30 15.84 2.87
N THR A 2 6.71 14.63 3.24
CA THR A 2 5.83 13.45 3.21
C THR A 2 5.09 13.33 4.53
N GLY A 3 3.76 13.27 4.50
CA GLY A 3 2.94 13.13 5.71
C GLY A 3 3.29 11.85 6.50
N LYS A 4 3.21 11.90 7.84
CA LYS A 4 3.59 10.78 8.73
C LYS A 4 2.92 9.46 8.36
N ARG A 5 1.67 9.49 7.89
CA ARG A 5 0.91 8.32 7.43
C ARG A 5 1.55 7.65 6.21
N ILE A 6 1.93 8.44 5.20
CA ILE A 6 2.57 7.93 3.98
C ILE A 6 3.95 7.35 4.29
N LYS A 7 4.69 7.96 5.23
CA LYS A 7 5.99 7.43 5.66
C LYS A 7 5.84 6.03 6.28
N LYS A 8 4.89 5.86 7.22
CA LYS A 8 4.61 4.56 7.84
C LYS A 8 4.17 3.50 6.84
N ALA A 9 3.27 3.84 5.91
CA ALA A 9 2.82 2.91 4.87
C ALA A 9 3.97 2.47 3.93
N LYS A 10 4.96 3.34 3.69
CA LYS A 10 6.15 3.00 2.89
C LYS A 10 7.18 2.17 3.65
N GLU A 11 7.20 2.23 4.98
CA GLU A 11 8.09 1.39 5.80
C GLU A 11 7.66 -0.09 5.80
N SER A 12 6.36 -0.37 5.61
CA SER A 12 5.82 -1.73 5.50
C SER A 12 5.89 -2.35 4.11
N ILE A 13 6.30 -1.59 3.09
CA ILE A 13 6.36 -2.03 1.70
C ILE A 13 7.81 -2.15 1.28
N ASP A 14 8.22 -3.34 0.89
CA ASP A 14 9.51 -3.57 0.23
C ASP A 14 9.35 -3.42 -1.29
N LYS A 15 10.24 -2.69 -1.95
CA LYS A 15 10.18 -2.50 -3.40
C LYS A 15 10.87 -3.61 -4.19
N GLU A 16 11.77 -4.36 -3.54
CA GLU A 16 12.52 -5.44 -4.18
C GLU A 16 11.80 -6.78 -4.07
N LYS A 17 10.81 -6.88 -3.18
CA LYS A 17 10.00 -8.08 -3.02
C LYS A 17 8.86 -8.11 -4.03
N GLU A 18 8.76 -9.22 -4.77
CA GLU A 18 7.56 -9.57 -5.52
C GLU A 18 6.49 -10.09 -4.55
N TYR A 19 5.42 -9.31 -4.39
CA TYR A 19 4.26 -9.74 -3.62
C TYR A 19 3.26 -10.44 -4.55
N SER A 20 2.72 -11.57 -4.08
CA SER A 20 1.53 -12.14 -4.71
C SER A 20 0.34 -11.20 -4.53
N LEU A 21 -0.68 -11.35 -5.37
CA LEU A 21 -1.89 -10.51 -5.31
C LEU A 21 -2.54 -10.53 -3.90
N GLU A 22 -2.57 -11.70 -3.27
CA GLU A 22 -3.15 -11.88 -1.93
C GLU A 22 -2.33 -11.19 -0.84
N GLU A 23 -0.99 -11.25 -0.92
CA GLU A 23 -0.11 -10.56 0.02
C GLU A 23 -0.22 -9.04 -0.13
N ALA A 24 -0.28 -8.55 -1.38
CA ALA A 24 -0.46 -7.13 -1.67
C ALA A 24 -1.80 -6.60 -1.11
N ILE A 25 -2.90 -7.35 -1.26
CA ILE A 25 -4.21 -6.97 -0.71
C ILE A 25 -4.20 -6.94 0.82
N LYS A 26 -3.53 -7.90 1.48
CA LYS A 26 -3.40 -7.90 2.94
C LYS A 26 -2.63 -6.67 3.44
N LEU A 27 -1.48 -6.38 2.82
CA LEU A 27 -0.68 -5.19 3.13
C LEU A 27 -1.47 -3.89 2.97
N LEU A 28 -2.31 -3.78 1.95
CA LEU A 28 -3.18 -2.62 1.76
C LEU A 28 -4.22 -2.47 2.87
N LYS A 29 -4.78 -3.57 3.39
CA LYS A 29 -5.74 -3.54 4.50
C LYS A 29 -5.09 -3.24 5.85
N ASP A 30 -3.85 -3.66 6.05
CA ASP A 30 -3.08 -3.40 7.26
C ASP A 30 -2.51 -1.96 7.30
N ALA A 31 -2.46 -1.29 6.14
CA ALA A 31 -2.04 0.09 6.07
C ALA A 31 -3.01 1.01 6.85
N PRO A 32 -2.51 2.11 7.44
CA PRO A 32 -3.32 3.00 8.28
C PRO A 32 -4.49 3.61 7.50
N GLN A 33 -5.69 3.08 7.78
CA GLN A 33 -6.94 3.39 7.10
C GLN A 33 -7.41 4.82 7.39
N SER A 34 -7.94 5.50 6.38
CA SER A 34 -8.73 6.71 6.57
C SER A 34 -10.16 6.37 7.00
N LYS A 35 -10.91 7.38 7.46
CA LYS A 35 -12.31 7.21 7.91
C LYS A 35 -13.33 7.17 6.77
N PHE A 36 -12.88 6.97 5.53
CA PHE A 36 -13.72 6.94 4.34
C PHE A 36 -13.35 5.75 3.47
N ASP A 37 -14.22 5.43 2.51
CA ASP A 37 -13.98 4.34 1.57
C ASP A 37 -12.86 4.71 0.59
N GLU A 38 -11.72 4.02 0.70
CA GLU A 38 -10.56 4.24 -0.15
C GLU A 38 -10.70 3.47 -1.47
N THR A 39 -10.12 4.01 -2.55
CA THR A 39 -10.06 3.35 -3.87
C THR A 39 -8.68 2.76 -4.07
N VAL A 40 -8.62 1.55 -4.65
CA VAL A 40 -7.36 0.87 -5.00
C VAL A 40 -7.06 1.08 -6.48
N ASP A 41 -5.94 1.75 -6.77
CA ASP A 41 -5.45 1.93 -8.15
C ASP A 41 -4.44 0.83 -8.51
N LEU A 42 -4.52 0.35 -9.76
CA LEU A 42 -3.62 -0.65 -10.32
C LEU A 42 -2.89 -0.07 -11.54
N ALA A 43 -1.56 -0.04 -11.50
CA ALA A 43 -0.72 0.35 -12.63
C ALA A 43 -0.05 -0.88 -13.24
N VAL A 44 -0.33 -1.13 -14.53
CA VAL A 44 0.28 -2.22 -15.30
C VAL A 44 1.11 -1.60 -16.41
N ASN A 45 2.41 -1.94 -16.46
CA ASN A 45 3.29 -1.56 -17.56
C ASN A 45 3.27 -2.71 -18.59
N LEU A 46 2.79 -2.42 -19.79
CA LEU A 46 2.64 -3.39 -20.90
C LEU A 46 3.81 -3.31 -21.87
#